data_AF-M4YMZ6-F1
#
_entry.id   AF-M4YMZ6-F1
#
_cell.length_a   1.000
_cell.length_b   1.000
_cell.length_c   1.000
_cell.angle_alpha   90.00
_cell.angle_beta   90.00
_cell.angle_gamma   90.00
#
_symmetry.space_group_name_H-M   'P 1'
#
loop_
_entity.id
_entity.type
_entity.pdbx_description
1 polymer ?
#
loop_
_entity_poly.entity_id
_entity_poly.type
_entity_poly.pdbx_seq_one_letter_code
_entity_poly.pdbx_strand_id
1 'polypeptide(L)' 'MTDDLLPMIWAALGDDRISTAEAASRLEDAFRYRCPDDLAKTLNKYRKEGKVKGKVSFEDGGWIWWADDECRSRA' A
#
# COMPACT_ATOMS: atom_id res chain seq x y z
N MET A 1 13.38 3.23 15.24
CA MET A 1 13.36 3.83 13.90
C MET A 1 12.68 2.83 12.96
N THR A 2 11.35 2.66 13.07
CA THR A 2 10.57 1.69 12.28
C THR A 2 9.20 2.29 11.98
N ASP A 3 9.19 3.59 11.66
CA ASP A 3 7.98 4.40 11.57
C ASP A 3 8.12 5.40 10.40
N ASP A 4 8.36 4.90 9.18
CA ASP A 4 8.34 5.75 7.97
C ASP A 4 7.78 5.01 6.74
N LEU A 5 7.46 3.72 6.86
CA LEU A 5 6.94 2.95 5.72
C LEU A 5 5.50 3.32 5.36
N LEU A 6 4.68 3.70 6.36
CA LEU A 6 3.29 4.07 6.16
C LEU A 6 3.13 5.32 5.27
N PRO A 7 3.82 6.45 5.54
CA PRO A 7 3.74 7.61 4.65
C PRO A 7 4.30 7.32 3.25
N MET A 8 5.35 6.49 3.12
CA MET A 8 5.84 6.04 1.81
C MET A 8 4.78 5.25 1.03
N ILE A 9 4.08 4.33 1.69
CA ILE A 9 2.99 3.56 1.09
C ILE A 9 1.84 4.47 0.68
N TRP A 10 1.43 5.43 1.53
CA TRP A 10 0.40 6.39 1.16
C TRP A 10 0.82 7.28 0.00
N ALA A 11 2.08 7.68 -0.08
CA ALA A 11 2.61 8.42 -1.23
C ALA A 11 2.58 7.58 -2.50
N ALA A 12 2.93 6.29 -2.43
CA ALA A 12 2.90 5.38 -3.58
C ALA A 12 1.49 5.04 -4.05
N LEU A 13 0.56 4.85 -3.12
CA LEU A 13 -0.87 4.66 -3.40
C LEU A 13 -1.48 5.93 -3.99
N GLY A 14 -1.07 7.09 -3.46
CA GLY A 14 -1.71 8.36 -3.78
C GLY A 14 -3.20 8.31 -3.45
N ASP A 15 -4.02 8.85 -4.34
CA ASP A 15 -5.49 8.77 -4.26
C ASP A 15 -6.08 7.62 -5.12
N ASP A 16 -5.21 6.87 -5.79
CA ASP A 16 -5.61 5.87 -6.76
C ASP A 16 -5.76 4.48 -6.15
N ARG A 17 -6.54 3.64 -6.84
CA ARG A 17 -6.71 2.23 -6.50
C ARG A 17 -5.76 1.41 -7.35
N ILE A 18 -4.68 0.94 -6.75
CA ILE A 18 -3.61 0.25 -7.47
C ILE A 18 -3.39 -1.16 -6.97
N SER A 19 -2.90 -2.04 -7.83
CA SER A 19 -2.56 -3.41 -7.46
C SER A 19 -1.30 -3.46 -6.58
N THR A 20 -1.10 -4.56 -5.86
CA THR A 20 0.14 -4.77 -5.09
C THR A 20 1.38 -4.62 -5.96
N ALA A 21 1.32 -5.07 -7.22
CA ALA A 21 2.44 -4.99 -8.16
C ALA A 21 2.74 -3.53 -8.55
N GLU A 22 1.71 -2.74 -8.84
CA GLU A 22 1.85 -1.31 -9.13
C GLU A 22 2.37 -0.55 -7.90
N ALA A 23 1.82 -0.83 -6.70
CA ALA A 23 2.32 -0.23 -5.46
C ALA A 23 3.79 -0.57 -5.22
N ALA A 24 4.21 -1.81 -5.48
CA ALA A 24 5.61 -2.21 -5.38
C ALA A 24 6.49 -1.47 -6.39
N SER A 25 6.03 -1.35 -7.64
CA SER A 25 6.74 -0.61 -8.70
C SER A 25 6.94 0.85 -8.32
N ARG A 26 5.91 1.51 -7.78
CA ARG A 26 5.99 2.92 -7.35
C ARG A 26 6.86 3.12 -6.12
N LEU A 27 6.84 2.18 -5.18
CA LEU A 27 7.74 2.22 -4.02
C LEU A 27 9.20 1.99 -4.45
N GLU A 28 9.44 1.11 -5.41
CA GLU A 28 10.78 0.90 -5.98
C GLU A 28 11.24 2.13 -6.77
N ASP A 29 10.37 2.75 -7.57
CA ASP A 29 10.72 3.96 -8.33
C ASP A 29 10.95 5.17 -7.43
N ALA A 30 10.00 5.49 -6.55
CA ALA A 30 10.04 6.69 -5.72
C ALA A 30 11.03 6.59 -4.55
N PHE A 31 11.17 5.41 -3.94
CA PHE A 31 11.96 5.22 -2.72
C PHE A 31 13.12 4.23 -2.89
N ARG A 32 13.33 3.65 -4.08
CA ARG A 32 14.28 2.53 -4.31
C ARG A 32 14.07 1.38 -3.33
N TYR A 33 12.85 1.23 -2.84
CA TYR A 33 12.50 0.24 -1.84
C TYR A 33 12.09 -1.07 -2.51
N ARG A 34 12.99 -2.06 -2.44
CA ARG A 34 12.81 -3.38 -3.08
C ARG A 34 12.31 -4.41 -2.08
N CYS A 35 11.00 -4.45 -1.84
CA CYS A 35 10.37 -5.53 -1.05
C CYS A 35 9.17 -6.13 -1.81
N PRO A 36 9.42 -7.02 -2.79
CA PRO A 36 8.34 -7.67 -3.51
C PRO A 36 7.50 -8.64 -2.64
N ASP A 37 8.07 -9.24 -1.59
CA ASP A 37 7.37 -10.24 -0.76
C ASP A 37 6.72 -9.67 0.53
N ASP A 38 7.34 -8.67 1.16
CA ASP A 38 6.85 -8.10 2.41
C ASP A 38 5.80 -6.99 2.22
N LEU A 39 5.69 -6.40 1.03
CA LEU A 39 4.72 -5.32 0.79
C LEU A 39 3.28 -5.81 0.99
N ALA A 40 2.91 -6.96 0.41
CA ALA A 40 1.58 -7.53 0.57
C ALA A 40 1.25 -7.84 2.04
N LYS A 41 2.20 -8.39 2.79
CA LYS A 41 2.06 -8.64 4.23
C LYS A 41 1.90 -7.34 5.02
N THR A 42 2.69 -6.33 4.70
CA THR A 42 2.66 -5.02 5.35
C THR A 42 1.33 -4.32 5.10
N LEU A 43 0.87 -4.30 3.84
CA LEU A 43 -0.44 -3.77 3.47
C LEU A 43 -1.58 -4.50 4.18
N ASN A 44 -1.49 -5.83 4.30
CA ASN A 44 -2.49 -6.61 5.03
C ASN A 44 -2.49 -6.29 6.54
N LYS A 45 -1.31 -6.05 7.13
CA LYS A 45 -1.19 -5.57 8.52
C LYS A 45 -1.84 -4.20 8.68
N TYR A 46 -1.48 -3.24 7.83
CA TYR A 46 -2.09 -1.90 7.86
C TYR A 46 -3.59 -1.92 7.58
N ARG A 47 -4.08 -2.86 6.78
CA ARG A 47 -5.51 -3.04 6.55
C ARG A 47 -6.23 -3.50 7.81
N LYS A 48 -5.64 -4.41 8.58
CA LYS A 48 -6.18 -4.82 9.90
C LYS A 48 -6.14 -3.68 10.91
N GLU A 49 -5.12 -2.82 10.84
CA GLU A 49 -5.05 -1.60 11.66
C GLU A 49 -6.03 -0.51 11.16
N GLY A 50 -6.57 -0.64 9.94
CA GLY A 50 -7.44 0.32 9.26
C GLY A 50 -6.73 1.60 8.80
N LYS A 51 -5.44 1.47 8.47
CA LYS A 51 -4.56 2.50 7.87
C LYS A 51 -4.50 2.42 6.35
N VAL A 52 -5.01 1.34 5.74
CA VAL A 52 -5.14 1.18 4.29
C VAL A 52 -6.34 0.29 4.00
N LYS A 53 -6.93 0.41 2.81
CA LYS A 53 -8.01 -0.45 2.34
C LYS A 53 -7.49 -1.35 1.23
N GLY A 54 -8.04 -2.56 1.18
CA GLY A 54 -7.63 -3.57 0.22
C GLY A 54 -8.79 -4.47 -0.17
N LYS A 55 -8.93 -4.75 -1.46
CA LYS A 55 -9.90 -5.70 -2.03
C LYS A 55 -9.20 -6.66 -2.98
N VAL A 56 -9.62 -7.91 -3.00
CA VAL A 56 -9.22 -8.83 -4.07
C VAL A 56 -10.01 -8.47 -5.33
N SER A 57 -9.32 -8.35 -6.45
CA SER A 57 -9.94 -8.13 -7.76
C SER A 57 -9.52 -9.25 -8.70
N PHE A 58 -10.52 -9.97 -9.21
CA PHE A 58 -10.29 -11.07 -10.14
C PHE A 58 -9.85 -10.58 -11.52
N GLU A 59 -10.29 -9.39 -11.93
CA GLU A 59 -9.88 -8.76 -13.19
C GLU A 59 -8.38 -8.43 -13.22
N ASP A 60 -7.85 -7.92 -12.12
CA ASP A 60 -6.42 -7.59 -11.96
C ASP A 60 -5.57 -8.80 -11.52
N GLY A 61 -6.21 -9.96 -11.27
CA GLY A 61 -5.52 -11.17 -10.79
C GLY A 61 -4.82 -10.98 -9.44
N GLY A 62 -5.31 -10.11 -8.56
CA GLY A 62 -4.56 -9.74 -7.35
C GLY A 62 -5.31 -8.89 -6.33
N TRP A 63 -4.56 -8.34 -5.38
CA TRP A 63 -5.06 -7.38 -4.40
C TRP A 63 -4.91 -5.96 -4.93
N ILE A 64 -5.99 -5.19 -4.83
CA ILE A 64 -6.04 -3.75 -5.09
C ILE A 64 -6.07 -3.03 -3.75
N TRP A 65 -5.20 -2.05 -3.59
CA TRP A 65 -5.00 -1.27 -2.37
C TRP A 65 -5.23 0.22 -2.64
N TRP A 66 -5.74 0.92 -1.62
CA TRP A 66 -5.93 2.37 -1.65
C TRP A 66 -6.00 2.92 -0.22
N ALA A 67 -5.73 4.21 -0.07
CA ALA A 67 -5.83 4.91 1.21
C ALA A 67 -6.72 6.16 1.06
N ASP A 68 -7.90 6.13 1.68
CA ASP A 68 -8.79 7.28 1.75
C ASP A 68 -8.35 8.24 2.88
N ASP A 69 -8.97 9.42 2.95
CA ASP A 69 -8.76 10.41 4.01
C ASP A 69 -8.97 9.84 5.44
N GLU A 70 -9.92 8.93 5.59
CA GLU A 70 -10.15 8.18 6.84
C GLU A 70 -8.93 7.36 7.26
N CYS A 71 -8.21 6.78 6.30
CA CYS A 71 -6.99 6.03 6.56
C CYS A 71 -5.84 6.98 6.94
N ARG A 72 -5.72 8.11 6.24
CA ARG A 72 -4.68 9.13 6.48
C ARG A 72 -4.89 9.88 7.80
N SER A 73 -6.15 10.02 8.25
CA SER A 73 -6.51 10.64 9.54
C SER A 73 -6.19 9.76 10.76
N ARG A 74 -5.79 8.49 10.55
CA ARG A 74 -5.43 7.54 11.61
C ARG A 74 -3.91 7.33 11.71
N ALA A 75 -3.13 8.22 11.10
CA ALA A 75 -1.67 8.28 11.22
C ALA A 75 -1.23 8.69 12.63
#